data_AF-A0A1A8CUY7-F1
#
_entry.id   AF-A0A1A8CUY7-F1
#
_cell.length_a   1.000
_cell.length_b   1.000
_cell.length_c   1.000
_cell.angle_alpha   90.00
_cell.angle_beta   90.00
_cell.angle_gamma   90.00
#
_symmetry.space_group_name_H-M   'P 1'
#
loop_
_entity.id
_entity.type
_entity.pdbx_description
1 polymer ?
#
loop_
_entity_poly.entity_id
_entity_poly.type
_entity_poly.pdbx_seq_one_letter_code
_entity_poly.pdbx_strand_id
1 'polypeptide(L)'
;KRLSFLKYLKLLKELTDISRILSLCAEKATDHPEYASFLCEALKICRLPFLQQKTTDEQHFAQEAAEFLSSICYLMRIPDPDVRRCVVEAVQSFFCSGIPPKP
;
A
#
# COMPACT_ATOMS: atom_id res chain seq x y z
N LYS A 1 16.10 -25.52 4.80
CA LYS A 1 15.20 -25.47 5.98
C LYS A 1 15.28 -24.19 6.84
N ARG A 2 15.79 -23.05 6.33
CA ARG A 2 15.67 -21.72 7.01
C ARG A 2 15.03 -20.61 6.16
N LEU A 3 14.82 -20.84 4.85
CA LEU A 3 14.25 -19.83 3.93
C LEU A 3 12.71 -19.74 3.95
N SER A 4 12.02 -20.68 4.59
CA SER A 4 10.56 -20.72 4.60
C SER A 4 9.92 -19.98 5.77
N PHE A 5 10.66 -19.57 6.80
CA PHE A 5 10.08 -18.93 8.00
C PHE A 5 10.15 -17.38 7.93
N LEU A 6 11.19 -16.84 7.29
CA LEU A 6 11.33 -15.40 7.02
C LEU A 6 10.35 -14.86 5.95
N LYS A 7 9.69 -15.74 5.20
CA LYS A 7 8.71 -15.38 4.18
C LYS A 7 7.31 -15.10 4.75
N TYR A 8 7.03 -15.57 5.97
CA TYR A 8 5.69 -15.52 6.58
C TYR A 8 5.53 -14.46 7.68
N LEU A 9 6.63 -13.89 8.17
CA LEU A 9 6.65 -12.83 9.20
C LEU A 9 6.72 -11.41 8.62
N LYS A 10 6.65 -11.26 7.29
CA LYS A 10 7.03 -10.03 6.58
C LYS A 10 5.86 -9.16 6.09
N LEU A 11 4.65 -9.71 5.92
CA LEU A 11 3.56 -9.02 5.22
C LEU A 11 2.93 -7.85 6.02
N LEU A 12 2.67 -8.04 7.32
CA LEU A 12 2.08 -6.99 8.16
C LEU A 12 3.08 -5.87 8.46
N LYS A 13 4.32 -6.25 8.79
CA LYS A 13 5.40 -5.29 8.98
C LYS A 13 5.68 -4.48 7.72
N GLU A 14 5.55 -5.11 6.55
CA GLU A 14 5.65 -4.43 5.26
C GLU A 14 4.53 -3.40 5.04
N LEU A 15 3.27 -3.66 5.43
CA LEU A 15 2.20 -2.65 5.33
C LEU A 15 2.49 -1.43 6.22
N THR A 16 2.92 -1.64 7.46
CA THR A 16 3.29 -0.54 8.37
C THR A 16 4.49 0.25 7.83
N ASP A 17 5.53 -0.44 7.35
CA ASP A 17 6.73 0.21 6.83
C ASP A 17 6.45 0.94 5.49
N ILE A 18 5.62 0.38 4.61
CA ILE A 18 5.14 1.05 3.39
C ILE A 18 4.32 2.30 3.76
N SER A 19 3.38 2.18 4.70
CA SER A 19 2.59 3.32 5.16
C SER A 19 3.47 4.44 5.72
N ARG A 20 4.53 4.10 6.45
CA ARG A 20 5.52 5.06 6.93
C ARG A 20 6.26 5.77 5.79
N ILE A 21 6.70 5.03 4.76
CA ILE A 21 7.35 5.61 3.57
C ILE A 21 6.40 6.58 2.86
N LEU A 22 5.16 6.16 2.61
CA LEU A 22 4.15 6.99 1.95
C LEU A 22 3.86 8.26 2.74
N SER A 23 3.75 8.15 4.07
CA SER A 23 3.53 9.28 4.96
C SER A 23 4.70 10.27 4.93
N LEU A 24 5.95 9.79 4.96
CA LEU A 24 7.14 10.64 4.84
C LEU A 24 7.18 11.39 3.50
N CYS A 25 6.92 10.68 2.38
CA CYS A 25 6.86 11.32 1.07
C CYS A 25 5.74 12.37 1.01
N ALA A 26 4.58 12.08 1.60
CA ALA A 26 3.44 13.01 1.65
C ALA A 26 3.73 14.25 2.50
N GLU A 27 4.36 14.09 3.67
CA GLU A 27 4.81 15.21 4.49
C GLU A 27 5.77 16.10 3.71
N LYS A 28 6.80 15.50 3.09
CA LYS A 28 7.81 16.23 2.32
C LYS A 28 7.25 16.89 1.07
N ALA A 29 6.23 16.31 0.42
CA ALA A 29 5.58 16.90 -0.76
C ALA A 29 4.94 18.27 -0.49
N THR A 30 4.67 18.61 0.77
CA THR A 30 4.16 19.93 1.16
C THR A 30 5.17 21.05 0.91
N ASP A 31 6.44 20.80 1.24
CA ASP A 31 7.53 21.79 1.13
C ASP A 31 8.38 21.57 -0.13
N HIS A 32 8.39 20.34 -0.64
CA HIS A 32 9.23 19.86 -1.72
C HIS A 32 8.38 19.11 -2.77
N PRO A 33 7.81 19.82 -3.76
CA PRO A 33 6.89 19.23 -4.74
C PRO A 33 7.45 18.02 -5.50
N GLU A 34 8.77 17.89 -5.63
CA GLU A 34 9.43 16.72 -6.21
C GLU A 34 9.06 15.40 -5.50
N TYR A 35 8.73 15.45 -4.21
CA TYR A 35 8.25 14.29 -3.44
C TYR A 35 6.88 13.79 -3.86
N ALA A 36 6.07 14.58 -4.58
CA ALA A 36 4.83 14.08 -5.17
C ALA A 36 5.10 12.97 -6.20
N SER A 37 6.15 13.13 -7.02
CA SER A 37 6.55 12.11 -7.99
C SER A 37 7.04 10.82 -7.31
N PHE A 38 7.87 10.96 -6.26
CA PHE A 38 8.33 9.83 -5.46
C PHE A 38 7.18 9.13 -4.73
N LEU A 39 6.19 9.90 -4.24
CA LEU A 39 4.98 9.36 -3.63
C LEU A 39 4.19 8.51 -4.63
N CYS A 40 4.01 9.01 -5.86
CA CYS A 40 3.35 8.27 -6.94
C CYS A 40 4.07 6.95 -7.26
N GLU A 41 5.41 6.96 -7.35
CA GLU A 41 6.21 5.75 -7.55
C GLU A 41 6.07 4.77 -6.38
N ALA A 42 6.10 5.27 -5.14
CA ALA A 42 5.91 4.44 -3.96
C ALA A 42 4.50 3.82 -3.90
N LEU A 43 3.45 4.55 -4.31
CA LEU A 43 2.09 4.04 -4.41
C LEU A 43 1.95 2.87 -5.40
N LYS A 44 2.86 2.72 -6.37
CA LYS A 44 2.85 1.55 -7.27
C LYS A 44 3.20 0.25 -6.53
N ILE A 45 3.92 0.31 -5.41
CA ILE A 45 4.18 -0.86 -4.56
C ILE A 45 2.85 -1.43 -4.05
N CYS A 46 1.89 -0.56 -3.75
CA CYS A 46 0.55 -0.96 -3.28
C CYS A 46 -0.26 -1.72 -4.35
N ARG A 47 0.15 -1.64 -5.62
CA ARG A 47 -0.50 -2.31 -6.74
C ARG A 47 0.03 -3.72 -6.99
N LEU A 48 1.14 -4.08 -6.34
CA LEU A 48 1.65 -5.44 -6.40
C LEU A 48 0.65 -6.37 -5.70
N PRO A 49 0.42 -7.58 -6.21
CA PRO A 49 -0.43 -8.54 -5.53
C PRO A 49 0.17 -8.80 -4.15
N PHE A 50 -0.41 -8.18 -3.12
CA PHE A 50 -0.11 -8.53 -1.75
C PHE A 50 -0.45 -9.99 -1.62
N LEU A 51 0.55 -10.80 -1.29
CA LEU A 51 0.36 -12.21 -1.04
C LEU A 51 -0.61 -12.32 0.13
N GLN A 52 -1.90 -12.49 -0.16
CA GLN A 52 -2.92 -13.00 0.75
C GLN A 52 -2.58 -14.48 1.04
N GLN A 53 -1.39 -14.74 1.55
CA GLN A 53 -1.12 -16.02 2.18
C GLN A 53 -1.82 -15.95 3.52
N LYS A 54 -2.92 -16.72 3.62
CA LYS A 54 -3.64 -17.08 4.84
C LYS A 54 -2.78 -16.83 6.07
N THR A 55 -2.88 -15.63 6.63
CA THR A 55 -2.40 -15.39 7.98
C THR A 55 -3.28 -16.25 8.86
N THR A 56 -2.68 -16.93 9.84
CA THR A 56 -3.40 -17.77 10.80
C THR A 56 -4.48 -17.00 11.58
N ASP A 57 -4.46 -15.66 11.47
CA ASP A 57 -5.45 -14.72 11.99
C ASP A 57 -5.94 -13.80 10.85
N GLU A 58 -7.10 -14.12 10.27
CA GLU A 58 -7.76 -13.31 9.22
C GLU A 58 -8.26 -11.97 9.78
N GLN A 59 -8.63 -11.93 11.06
CA GLN A 59 -9.18 -10.73 11.70
C GLN A 59 -8.10 -9.66 11.88
N HIS A 60 -6.92 -10.05 12.35
CA HIS A 60 -5.78 -9.12 12.47
C HIS A 60 -5.35 -8.57 11.10
N PHE A 61 -5.35 -9.41 10.06
CA PHE A 61 -5.02 -8.94 8.71
C PHE A 61 -6.09 -7.97 8.17
N ALA A 62 -7.37 -8.25 8.38
CA ALA A 62 -8.45 -7.37 7.94
C ALA A 62 -8.36 -5.98 8.59
N GLN A 63 -8.04 -5.93 9.89
CA GLN A 63 -7.85 -4.68 10.62
C GLN A 63 -6.67 -3.87 10.05
N GLU A 64 -5.50 -4.49 9.91
CA GLU A 64 -4.30 -3.82 9.37
C GLU A 64 -4.49 -3.37 7.91
N ALA A 65 -5.17 -4.18 7.10
CA ALA A 65 -5.54 -3.81 5.74
C ALA A 65 -6.48 -2.59 5.72
N ALA A 66 -7.47 -2.53 6.61
CA ALA A 66 -8.37 -1.38 6.73
C ALA A 66 -7.63 -0.11 7.18
N GLU A 67 -6.70 -0.22 8.12
CA GLU A 67 -5.87 0.90 8.59
C GLU A 67 -4.89 1.38 7.51
N PHE A 68 -4.29 0.46 6.77
CA PHE A 68 -3.45 0.76 5.61
C PHE A 68 -4.24 1.48 4.51
N LEU A 69 -5.41 0.94 4.15
CA LEU A 69 -6.31 1.57 3.17
C LEU A 69 -6.73 2.98 3.61
N SER A 70 -7.02 3.16 4.90
CA SER A 70 -7.35 4.48 5.45
C SER A 70 -6.18 5.46 5.31
N SER A 71 -4.96 4.99 5.56
CA SER A 71 -3.73 5.79 5.44
C SER A 71 -3.47 6.22 4.00
N ILE A 72 -3.61 5.33 3.01
CA ILE A 72 -3.41 5.70 1.60
C ILE A 72 -4.54 6.61 1.08
N CYS A 73 -5.79 6.39 1.50
CA CYS A 73 -6.92 7.24 1.12
C CYS A 73 -6.75 8.66 1.66
N TYR A 74 -6.11 8.82 2.82
CA TYR A 74 -5.82 10.14 3.40
C TYR A 74 -4.91 10.99 2.50
N LEU A 75 -4.10 10.37 1.62
CA LEU A 75 -3.24 11.07 0.67
C LEU A 75 -4.03 11.85 -0.39
N MET A 76 -5.34 11.58 -0.59
CA MET A 76 -6.22 12.34 -1.47
C MET A 76 -6.31 13.83 -1.11
N ARG A 77 -5.98 14.19 0.14
CA ARG A 77 -5.92 15.58 0.60
C ARG A 77 -4.84 16.42 -0.11
N ILE A 78 -3.81 15.77 -0.66
CA ILE A 78 -2.77 16.44 -1.43
C ILE A 78 -3.41 17.03 -2.70
N PRO A 79 -3.25 18.34 -2.99
CA PRO A 79 -3.84 19.00 -4.15
C PRO A 79 -3.08 18.72 -5.45
N ASP A 80 -2.60 17.48 -5.62
CA ASP A 80 -1.89 17.02 -6.80
C ASP A 80 -2.76 15.97 -7.53
N PRO A 81 -3.12 16.21 -8.81
CA PRO A 81 -4.00 15.32 -9.56
C PRO A 81 -3.39 13.95 -9.84
N ASP A 82 -2.06 13.87 -9.95
CA ASP A 82 -1.37 12.62 -10.22
C ASP A 82 -1.30 11.76 -8.95
N VAL A 83 -1.04 12.37 -7.80
CA VAL A 83 -1.12 11.70 -6.49
C VAL A 83 -2.51 11.11 -6.28
N ARG A 84 -3.57 11.89 -6.52
CA ARG A 84 -4.97 11.41 -6.38
C ARG A 84 -5.28 10.24 -7.31
N ARG A 85 -4.78 10.29 -8.55
CA ARG A 85 -4.93 9.19 -9.51
C ARG A 85 -4.21 7.93 -9.02
N CYS A 86 -2.95 8.06 -8.57
CA CYS A 86 -2.17 6.94 -8.06
C CYS A 86 -2.81 6.29 -6.82
N VAL A 87 -3.43 7.08 -5.93
CA VAL A 87 -4.20 6.55 -4.79
C VAL A 87 -5.37 5.69 -5.27
N VAL A 88 -6.17 6.19 -6.22
CA VAL A 88 -7.31 5.43 -6.78
C VAL A 88 -6.85 4.12 -7.43
N GLU A 89 -5.77 4.16 -8.22
CA GLU A 89 -5.20 2.97 -8.86
C GLU A 89 -4.69 1.95 -7.84
N ALA A 90 -4.06 2.41 -6.75
CA ALA A 90 -3.60 1.56 -5.66
C ALA A 90 -4.76 0.87 -4.96
N VAL A 91 -5.82 1.60 -4.62
CA VAL A 91 -7.03 1.06 -3.99
C VAL A 91 -7.71 0.03 -4.91
N GLN A 92 -7.89 0.37 -6.19
CA GLN A 92 -8.47 -0.56 -7.17
C GLN A 92 -7.64 -1.85 -7.27
N SER A 93 -6.32 -1.71 -7.37
CA SER A 93 -5.41 -2.87 -7.48
C SER A 93 -5.46 -3.75 -6.23
N PHE A 94 -5.60 -3.15 -5.04
CA PHE A 94 -5.74 -3.87 -3.78
C PHE A 94 -6.95 -4.82 -3.82
N PHE A 95 -8.11 -4.35 -4.30
CA PHE A 95 -9.33 -5.16 -4.41
C PHE A 95 -9.36 -6.09 -5.63
N CYS A 96 -8.74 -5.70 -6.75
CA CYS A 96 -8.74 -6.49 -7.98
C CYS A 96 -7.70 -7.62 -7.99
N SER A 97 -6.69 -7.58 -7.12
CA SER A 97 -5.61 -8.58 -7.04
C SER A 97 -6.08 -10.03 -6.74
N GLY A 98 -7.34 -10.21 -6.34
CA GLY A 98 -7.96 -11.53 -6.12
C GLY A 98 -8.87 -12.02 -7.25
N ILE A 99 -9.06 -11.25 -8.33
CA ILE A 99 -9.91 -11.64 -9.46
C ILE A 99 -9.03 -12.29 -10.54
N PRO A 100 -9.12 -13.60 -10.79
CA PRO A 100 -8.42 -14.21 -11.92
C PRO A 100 -8.89 -13.55 -13.23
N PRO A 101 -7.98 -13.31 -14.19
CA PRO A 101 -8.37 -12.74 -15.48
C PRO A 101 -9.45 -13.61 -16.11
N LYS A 102 -10.50 -12.97 -16.67
CA LYS A 102 -11.57 -13.68 -17.37
C LYS A 102 -10.95 -14.56 -18.48
N PRO A 103 -11.45 -15.81 -18.64
CA PRO A 103 -10.94 -16.76 -19.64
C PRO A 103 -11.15 -16.25 -21.07
#